data_AF-C9LF44-F1
#
_entry.id   AF-C9LF44-F1
#
_cell.length_a   1.000
_cell.length_b   1.000
_cell.length_c   1.000
_cell.angle_alpha   90.00
_cell.angle_beta   90.00
_cell.angle_gamma   90.00
#
_symmetry.space_group_name_H-M   'P 1'
#
loop_
_entity.id
_entity.type
_entity.pdbx_description
1 polymer ?
#
loop_
_entity_poly.entity_id
_entity_poly.type
_entity_poly.pdbx_seq_one_letter_code
_entity_poly.pdbx_strand_id
1 'polypeptide(L)' 'MFYFFYTVFLFILAPFVATGRGWGGFIFFILFSAAVPFVGPLIWVWIWSTGDTTKNIRITIAMHILAAYIILMWLSSRH' A
#
# COMPACT_ATOMS: atom_id res chain seq x y z
N MET A 1 10.30 -13.71 0.14
CA MET A 1 9.00 -13.94 -0.53
C MET A 1 7.97 -12.88 -0.12
N PHE A 2 7.68 -12.69 1.17
CA PHE A 2 6.77 -11.64 1.65
C PHE A 2 7.10 -10.23 1.13
N TYR A 3 8.32 -9.73 1.36
CA TYR A 3 8.72 -8.38 0.93
C TYR A 3 8.63 -8.15 -0.58
N PHE A 4 8.82 -9.19 -1.39
CA PHE A 4 8.70 -9.08 -2.85
C PHE A 4 7.23 -8.84 -3.25
N PHE A 5 6.31 -9.69 -2.79
CA PHE A 5 4.88 -9.51 -3.03
C PHE A 5 4.35 -8.20 -2.44
N TYR A 6 4.83 -7.84 -1.25
CA TYR A 6 4.45 -6.59 -0.62
C TYR A 6 4.93 -5.37 -1.41
N THR A 7 6.15 -5.42 -1.96
CA THR A 7 6.66 -4.35 -2.83
C THR A 7 5.82 -4.22 -4.10
N VAL A 8 5.48 -5.34 -4.76
CA VAL A 8 4.58 -5.33 -5.93
C VAL A 8 3.21 -4.74 -5.58
N PHE A 9 2.66 -5.10 -4.41
CA PHE A 9 1.44 -4.49 -3.90
C PHE A 9 1.57 -2.98 -3.69
N LEU A 10 2.69 -2.50 -3.15
CA LEU A 10 2.96 -1.07 -3.01
C LEU A 10 3.04 -0.36 -4.37
N PHE A 11 3.58 -1.00 -5.41
CA PHE A 11 3.55 -0.45 -6.78
C PHE A 11 2.12 -0.29 -7.31
N ILE A 12 1.21 -1.20 -6.96
CA ILE A 12 -0.21 -1.10 -7.32
C ILE A 12 -0.90 0.00 -6.50
N LEU A 13 -0.54 0.15 -5.22
CA LEU A 13 -1.14 1.15 -4.33
C LEU A 13 -0.63 2.59 -4.63
N ALA A 14 0.62 2.75 -5.05
CA ALA A 14 1.29 4.03 -5.20
C ALA A 14 0.58 5.03 -6.12
N PRO A 15 0.02 4.67 -7.30
CA PRO A 15 -0.75 5.59 -8.13
C PRO A 15 -1.99 6.18 -7.44
N PHE A 16 -2.53 5.52 -6.41
CA PHE A 16 -3.70 6.02 -5.69
C PHE A 16 -3.32 6.98 -4.57
N VAL A 17 -2.15 6.80 -3.95
CA VAL A 17 -1.79 7.50 -2.70
C VAL A 17 -0.58 8.42 -2.80
N ALA A 18 0.27 8.24 -3.81
CA ALA A 18 1.47 9.07 -4.05
C ALA A 18 1.31 10.01 -5.26
N THR A 19 0.13 10.07 -5.87
CA THR A 19 -0.16 10.97 -6.99
C THR A 19 -0.01 12.44 -6.57
N GLY A 20 0.58 13.24 -7.46
CA GLY A 20 0.85 14.66 -7.22
C GLY A 20 2.13 14.96 -6.43
N ARG A 21 2.91 13.94 -6.03
CA ARG A 21 4.20 14.13 -5.33
C ARG A 21 5.44 13.94 -6.22
N GLY A 22 5.23 13.70 -7.52
CA GLY A 22 6.31 13.43 -8.49
C GLY A 22 7.04 12.11 -8.24
N TRP A 23 8.14 11.88 -8.97
CA TRP A 23 8.96 10.67 -8.87
C TRP A 23 9.59 10.49 -7.48
N GLY A 24 10.02 11.57 -6.85
CA GLY A 24 10.60 11.53 -5.50
C GLY A 24 9.61 11.04 -4.45
N GLY A 25 8.36 11.52 -4.50
CA GLY A 25 7.31 11.04 -3.60
C GLY A 25 6.95 9.57 -3.84
N PHE A 26 6.93 9.14 -5.10
CA PHE A 26 6.69 7.73 -5.43
C PHE A 26 7.77 6.82 -4.83
N ILE A 27 9.05 7.15 -5.04
CA ILE A 27 10.18 6.36 -4.52
C ILE A 27 10.17 6.38 -2.99
N PHE A 28 9.96 7.54 -2.37
CA PHE A 28 9.91 7.66 -0.91
C PHE A 28 8.76 6.84 -0.32
N PHE A 29 7.57 6.85 -0.94
CA PHE A 29 6.45 6.02 -0.53
C PHE A 29 6.80 4.53 -0.54
N ILE A 30 7.40 4.04 -1.64
CA ILE A 30 7.80 2.63 -1.79
C ILE A 30 8.78 2.24 -0.69
N LEU A 31 9.87 3.02 -0.52
CA LEU A 31 10.93 2.71 0.44
C LEU A 31 10.43 2.78 1.88
N PHE A 32 9.69 3.84 2.24
CA PHE A 32 9.14 4.02 3.58
C PHE A 32 8.13 2.92 3.93
N SER A 33 7.22 2.62 3.00
CA SER A 33 6.19 1.60 3.22
C SER A 33 6.77 0.19 3.22
N ALA A 34 7.83 -0.08 2.46
CA ALA A 34 8.54 -1.35 2.51
C ALA A 34 9.30 -1.53 3.84
N ALA A 35 9.85 -0.45 4.41
CA ALA A 35 10.52 -0.47 5.72
C ALA A 35 9.54 -0.71 6.87
N VAL A 36 8.33 -0.18 6.78
CA VAL A 36 7.27 -0.37 7.79
C VAL A 36 5.98 -0.86 7.11
N PRO A 37 5.84 -2.18 6.89
CA PRO A 37 4.66 -2.74 6.25
C PRO A 37 3.37 -2.43 7.03
N PHE A 38 2.27 -2.26 6.30
CA PHE A 38 0.92 -1.91 6.79
C PHE A 38 0.80 -0.49 7.37
N VAL A 39 1.68 -0.13 8.30
CA VAL A 39 1.65 1.18 8.99
C VAL A 39 2.23 2.29 8.11
N GLY A 40 3.30 2.01 7.35
CA GLY A 40 3.95 2.97 6.47
C GLY A 40 3.00 3.60 5.44
N PRO A 41 2.19 2.80 4.69
CA PRO A 41 1.18 3.36 3.80
C PRO A 41 0.11 4.20 4.50
N LEU A 42 -0.29 3.83 5.72
CA LEU A 42 -1.29 4.59 6.49
C LEU A 42 -0.73 5.93 6.95
N ILE A 43 0.48 5.94 7.50
CA ILE A 43 1.20 7.17 7.85
C ILE A 43 1.38 8.03 6.60
N TRP A 44 1.77 7.41 5.48
CA TRP A 44 1.93 8.13 4.23
C TRP A 44 0.67 8.87 3.83
N VAL A 45 -0.44 8.16 3.83
CA VAL A 45 -1.70 8.76 3.43
C VAL A 45 -2.12 9.87 4.38
N TRP A 46 -1.92 9.67 5.68
CA TRP A 46 -2.32 10.61 6.70
C TRP A 46 -1.54 11.93 6.63
N ILE A 47 -0.23 11.87 6.35
CA ILE A 47 0.65 13.06 6.38
C ILE A 47 0.86 13.65 4.98
N TRP A 48 1.01 12.79 3.97
CA TRP A 48 1.53 13.18 2.67
C TRP A 48 0.57 12.99 1.49
N SER A 49 -0.56 12.30 1.62
CA SER A 49 -1.48 12.17 0.48
C SER A 49 -2.08 13.52 0.07
N THR A 50 -2.39 13.63 -1.22
CA THR A 50 -3.04 14.79 -1.81
C THR A 50 -4.53 14.52 -1.97
N GLY A 51 -5.36 15.57 -1.93
CA GLY A 51 -6.81 15.45 -2.08
C GLY A 51 -7.51 14.99 -0.80
N ASP A 52 -8.50 14.09 -0.93
CA ASP A 52 -9.30 13.61 0.19
C ASP A 52 -8.58 12.49 0.96
N THR A 53 -7.99 12.88 2.10
CA THR A 53 -7.30 11.98 3.02
C THR A 53 -8.19 10.82 3.48
N THR A 54 -9.48 11.06 3.76
CA THR A 54 -10.40 10.02 4.23
C THR A 54 -10.62 8.96 3.16
N LYS A 55 -10.81 9.39 1.91
CA LYS A 55 -10.91 8.48 0.76
C LYS A 55 -9.63 7.67 0.59
N ASN A 56 -8.47 8.31 0.67
CA ASN A 56 -7.17 7.64 0.49
C ASN A 56 -6.89 6.61 1.61
N ILE A 57 -7.32 6.90 2.85
CA ILE A 57 -7.22 5.96 3.98
C ILE A 57 -8.10 4.74 3.70
N ARG A 58 -9.34 4.95 3.26
CA ARG A 58 -10.27 3.86 2.92
C ARG A 58 -9.71 2.97 1.80
N ILE A 59 -9.14 3.56 0.75
CA ILE A 59 -8.51 2.81 -0.34
C ILE A 59 -7.33 1.99 0.19
N THR A 60 -6.49 2.58 1.02
CA THR A 60 -5.32 1.90 1.61
C THR A 60 -5.75 0.70 2.44
N ILE A 61 -6.74 0.87 3.32
CA ILE A 61 -7.27 -0.22 4.15
C ILE A 61 -7.91 -1.30 3.27
N ALA A 62 -8.77 -0.92 2.32
CA ALA A 62 -9.46 -1.85 1.43
C ALA A 62 -8.47 -2.70 0.61
N MET A 63 -7.41 -2.08 0.08
CA MET A 63 -6.37 -2.78 -0.66
C MET A 63 -5.59 -3.77 0.22
N HIS A 64 -5.28 -3.42 1.48
CA HIS A 64 -4.62 -4.35 2.40
C HIS A 64 -5.53 -5.52 2.79
N ILE A 65 -6.83 -5.28 3.01
CA ILE A 65 -7.82 -6.34 3.25
C ILE A 65 -7.90 -7.27 2.05
N LEU A 66 -7.98 -6.72 0.83
CA LEU A 66 -8.00 -7.50 -0.40
C LEU A 66 -6.74 -8.37 -0.54
N ALA A 67 -5.57 -7.80 -0.30
CA ALA A 67 -4.30 -8.53 -0.34
C ALA A 67 -4.28 -9.67 0.70
N ALA A 68 -4.76 -9.42 1.92
CA ALA A 68 -4.88 -10.46 2.95
C ALA A 68 -5.84 -11.58 2.52
N TYR A 69 -6.96 -11.23 1.90
CA TYR A 69 -7.95 -12.20 1.41
C TYR A 69 -7.39 -13.10 0.31
N ILE A 70 -6.63 -12.53 -0.64
CA ILE A 70 -5.96 -13.29 -1.70
C ILE A 70 -4.97 -14.30 -1.10
N ILE A 71 -4.20 -13.89 -0.10
CA ILE A 71 -3.25 -14.76 0.59
C ILE A 71 -3.98 -15.90 1.33
N LEU A 72 -5.08 -15.60 2.03
CA LEU A 72 -5.89 -16.60 2.73
C LEU A 72 -6.54 -17.60 1.76
N MET A 73 -7.04 -17.15 0.61
CA MET A 73 -7.59 -18.03 -0.42
C MET A 73 -6.51 -18.97 -0.98
N TRP A 74 -5.32 -18.46 -1.26
CA TRP A 74 -4.21 -19.28 -1.72
C TRP A 74 -3.74 -20.30 -0.67
N LEU A 75 -3.75 -19.94 0.61
CA LEU A 75 -3.44 -20.85 1.71
C LEU A 75 -4.49 -21.96 1.81
N SER A 76 -5.77 -21.58 1.70
CA SER A 76 -6.90 -22.52 1.78
C SER A 76 -6.93 -23.49 0.60
N SER A 77 -6.52 -23.07 -0.61
CA SER A 77 -6.47 -23.95 -1.79
C SER A 77 -5.34 -24.99 -1.75
N ARG A 78 -4.47 -24.94 -0.75
CA ARG A 78 -3.37 -25.91 -0.55
C ARG A 78 -3.71 -27.01 0.45
N HIS A 79 -4.87 -26.93 1.10
CA HIS A 79 -5.44 -27.97 1.95
C HIS A 79 -6.50 -28.76 1.19
#